data_AF-A0A2M7E452-F1
#
_entry.id   AF-A0A2M7E452-F1
#
_cell.length_a   1.000
_cell.length_b   1.000
_cell.length_c   1.000
_cell.angle_alpha   90.00
_cell.angle_beta   90.00
_cell.angle_gamma   90.00
#
_symmetry.space_group_name_H-M   'P 1'
#
loop_
_entity.id
_entity.type
_entity.pdbx_description
1 polymer ?
#
loop_
_entity_poly.entity_id
_entity_poly.type
_entity_poly.pdbx_seq_one_letter_code
_entity_poly.pdbx_strand_id
1 'polypeptide(L)'
;MQDEGYNCEWSQELKIEESYEEYLKAWIIIHVLKHKFGWNKTKDIGVIFNMSAGYNMEGMLKDNVQFFFNKMKDCRNEKNKFIELLKPLYPEIIKIKIPDIISDNITLSTMHGCPPDEIEKIGHYLISEKKLHTTIKLNPTLLGAKDLRYILNEKLKFKTEVPDIAFEHDLKFDDAIKLIKSLQKAANQNNVQFNIKLTNTLESVNFKNIFSAEEKMMYMSGRALHPISINLAKKLQNEFKGELNISFSGGADCFNISDILNCGLQPVTTCSDILKPGGYGRLFQYIENIRNNNVITNKLEFLNKYAKEVVSEKAYICDSFHSPDIKTNRELNYFDCIHPPCVDTCPTNQDIPDYLYLTSIGEFEKAFEVILKKNPFPASLGMVCNHLCQSKCSRINYDNNIQIREVKRFIADYGNNENFLKPKPNNGLKVSIIGAGPSGLACAYFLRMAGFEVNVFETKNIAGGMVADAIPA
;
A
#
# COMPACT_ATOMS: atom_id res chain seq x y z
N MET A 1 -10.70 4.33 -1.51
CA MET A 1 -9.38 3.77 -1.87
C MET A 1 -9.57 3.07 -3.21
N GLN A 2 -8.80 3.42 -4.25
CA GLN A 2 -8.89 2.76 -5.55
C GLN A 2 -8.11 1.44 -5.50
N ASP A 3 -8.65 0.39 -6.14
CA ASP A 3 -8.04 -0.94 -6.16
C ASP A 3 -6.76 -1.01 -7.01
N GLU A 4 -6.72 -0.19 -8.07
CA GLU A 4 -5.66 -0.16 -9.07
C GLU A 4 -5.03 1.24 -9.13
N GLY A 5 -3.71 1.26 -9.25
CA GLY A 5 -2.93 2.42 -9.65
C GLY A 5 -2.78 2.48 -11.17
N TYR A 6 -2.71 3.69 -11.71
CA TYR A 6 -2.49 3.94 -13.14
C TYR A 6 -1.39 4.99 -13.28
N ASN A 7 -0.42 4.74 -14.17
CA ASN A 7 0.65 5.68 -14.50
C ASN A 7 0.88 5.76 -16.01
N CYS A 8 1.72 6.71 -16.44
CA CYS A 8 2.30 6.77 -17.78
C CYS A 8 3.72 6.17 -17.75
N GLU A 9 4.23 5.63 -18.86
CA GLU A 9 5.48 4.84 -18.92
C GLU A 9 6.80 5.63 -18.73
N TRP A 10 6.75 6.87 -18.26
CA TRP A 10 7.91 7.76 -18.20
C TRP A 10 8.27 8.08 -16.75
N SER A 11 9.37 7.50 -16.25
CA SER A 11 9.81 7.78 -14.87
C SER A 11 11.33 7.71 -14.67
N GLN A 12 12.12 8.10 -15.67
CA GLN A 12 13.54 8.36 -15.39
C GLN A 12 13.69 9.80 -14.88
N GLU A 13 13.62 9.96 -13.56
CA GLU A 13 13.78 11.24 -12.87
C GLU A 13 15.24 11.68 -12.79
N LEU A 14 16.18 10.72 -12.86
CA LEU A 14 17.61 10.93 -12.72
C LEU A 14 18.37 10.64 -14.02
N LYS A 15 19.41 11.43 -14.29
CA LYS A 15 20.40 11.09 -15.32
C LYS A 15 21.12 9.78 -14.97
N ILE A 16 21.80 9.19 -15.95
CA ILE A 16 22.48 7.90 -15.75
C ILE A 16 23.60 8.02 -14.72
N GLU A 17 24.37 9.11 -14.69
CA GLU A 17 25.40 9.29 -13.67
C GLU A 17 24.81 9.43 -12.27
N GLU A 18 23.72 10.20 -12.13
CA GLU A 18 22.99 10.37 -10.86
C GLU A 18 22.41 9.03 -10.38
N SER A 19 21.86 8.24 -11.30
CA SER A 19 21.38 6.90 -11.01
C SER A 19 22.50 6.03 -10.46
N TYR A 20 23.66 5.99 -11.12
CA TYR A 20 24.83 5.24 -10.63
C TYR A 20 25.24 5.65 -9.22
N GLU A 21 25.27 6.95 -8.93
CA GLU A 21 25.61 7.42 -7.58
C GLU A 21 24.64 6.88 -6.53
N GLU A 22 23.33 6.85 -6.81
CA GLU A 22 22.34 6.27 -5.90
C GLU A 22 22.52 4.75 -5.71
N TYR A 23 22.83 4.01 -6.79
CA TYR A 23 23.19 2.58 -6.69
C TYR A 23 24.42 2.39 -5.79
N LEU A 24 25.46 3.23 -5.92
CA LEU A 24 26.68 3.14 -5.10
C LEU A 24 26.40 3.50 -3.63
N LYS A 25 25.64 4.56 -3.36
CA LYS A 25 25.25 4.96 -2.00
C LYS A 25 24.47 3.83 -1.32
N ALA A 26 23.48 3.26 -1.99
CA ALA A 26 22.70 2.14 -1.48
C ALA A 26 23.58 0.90 -1.23
N TRP A 27 24.50 0.57 -2.14
CA TRP A 27 25.43 -0.55 -1.98
C TRP A 27 26.30 -0.40 -0.71
N ILE A 28 26.85 0.80 -0.47
CA ILE A 28 27.65 1.08 0.72
C ILE A 28 26.79 1.02 1.99
N ILE A 29 25.62 1.66 1.98
CA ILE A 29 24.72 1.72 3.15
C ILE A 29 24.26 0.32 3.57
N ILE A 30 23.92 -0.57 2.63
CA ILE A 30 23.50 -1.94 2.95
C ILE A 30 24.58 -2.67 3.76
N HIS A 31 25.86 -2.54 3.37
CA HIS A 31 26.98 -3.15 4.09
C HIS A 31 27.21 -2.50 5.46
N VAL A 32 27.07 -1.18 5.55
CA VAL A 32 27.15 -0.44 6.81
C VAL A 32 26.03 -0.87 7.76
N LEU A 33 24.79 -1.02 7.29
CA LEU A 33 23.65 -1.45 8.08
C LEU A 33 23.84 -2.89 8.57
N LYS A 34 24.24 -3.81 7.70
CA LYS A 34 24.54 -5.20 8.09
C LYS A 34 25.57 -5.25 9.22
N HIS A 35 26.63 -4.43 9.11
CA HIS A 35 27.63 -4.32 10.16
C HIS A 35 27.06 -3.73 11.44
N LYS A 36 26.36 -2.59 11.37
CA LYS A 36 25.79 -1.87 12.51
C LYS A 36 24.79 -2.71 13.31
N PHE A 37 24.00 -3.56 12.64
CA PHE A 37 23.05 -4.45 13.29
C PHE A 37 23.66 -5.81 13.73
N GLY A 38 24.96 -6.02 13.52
CA GLY A 38 25.62 -7.27 13.91
C GLY A 38 25.16 -8.49 13.11
N TRP A 39 24.66 -8.28 11.89
CA TRP A 39 24.17 -9.35 11.00
C TRP A 39 25.31 -10.05 10.23
N ASN A 40 26.55 -9.93 10.70
CA ASN A 40 27.76 -10.47 10.08
C ASN A 40 27.98 -11.97 10.34
N LYS A 41 26.93 -12.71 10.77
CA LYS A 41 27.02 -14.15 11.05
C LYS A 41 27.35 -14.96 9.80
N THR A 42 26.97 -14.47 8.62
CA THR A 42 27.27 -15.06 7.32
C THR A 42 28.17 -14.14 6.50
N LYS A 43 28.98 -14.75 5.62
CA LYS A 43 29.76 -14.00 4.62
C LYS A 43 28.84 -13.33 3.58
N ASP A 44 27.68 -13.92 3.32
CA ASP A 44 26.68 -13.41 2.39
C ASP A 44 26.02 -12.14 2.92
N ILE A 45 25.94 -11.08 2.09
CA ILE A 45 25.25 -9.83 2.41
C ILE A 45 23.74 -10.03 2.64
N GLY A 46 23.18 -11.14 2.15
CA GLY A 46 21.77 -11.51 2.33
C GLY A 46 20.83 -10.71 1.45
N VAL A 47 21.34 -10.05 0.40
CA VAL A 47 20.58 -9.29 -0.58
C VAL A 47 21.11 -9.57 -1.98
N ILE A 48 20.20 -9.55 -2.96
CA ILE A 48 20.55 -9.50 -4.38
C ILE A 48 20.38 -8.05 -4.82
N PHE A 49 21.44 -7.46 -5.35
CA PHE A 49 21.41 -6.11 -5.91
C PHE A 49 21.30 -6.24 -7.43
N ASN A 50 20.28 -5.62 -8.02
CA ASN A 50 19.89 -5.87 -9.40
C ASN A 50 19.80 -4.57 -10.19
N MET A 51 20.42 -4.54 -11.37
CA MET A 51 20.29 -3.46 -12.34
C MET A 51 18.94 -3.56 -13.05
N SER A 52 18.40 -2.42 -13.49
CA SER A 52 17.24 -2.37 -14.38
C SER A 52 17.61 -1.57 -15.62
N ALA A 53 17.28 -2.08 -16.80
CA ALA A 53 17.47 -1.38 -18.06
C ALA A 53 16.25 -1.55 -18.96
N GLY A 54 15.93 -0.49 -19.71
CA GLY A 54 14.79 -0.43 -20.63
C GLY A 54 15.15 0.37 -21.87
N TYR A 55 16.23 -0.02 -22.54
CA TYR A 55 16.70 0.60 -23.78
C TYR A 55 16.56 -0.39 -24.94
N ASN A 56 16.40 0.14 -26.14
CA ASN A 56 16.59 -0.61 -27.38
C ASN A 56 18.09 -0.93 -27.59
N MET A 57 18.43 -1.72 -28.61
CA MET A 57 19.83 -2.15 -28.79
C MET A 57 20.77 -0.97 -29.03
N GLU A 58 20.36 0.02 -29.80
CA GLU A 58 21.13 1.25 -30.02
C GLU A 58 21.38 1.99 -28.70
N GLY A 59 20.35 2.15 -27.88
CA GLY A 59 20.44 2.78 -26.56
C GLY A 59 21.37 2.04 -25.62
N MET A 60 21.36 0.70 -25.63
CA MET A 60 22.29 -0.11 -24.84
C MET A 60 23.75 0.17 -25.19
N LEU A 61 24.05 0.48 -26.46
CA LEU A 61 25.41 0.71 -26.94
C LEU A 61 25.91 2.15 -26.73
N LYS A 62 25.07 3.08 -26.29
CA LYS A 62 25.49 4.48 -26.05
C LYS A 62 26.51 4.58 -24.93
N ASP A 63 27.43 5.54 -25.07
CA ASP A 63 28.56 5.72 -24.14
C ASP A 63 28.13 5.92 -22.69
N ASN A 64 27.02 6.61 -22.44
CA ASN A 64 26.48 6.82 -21.09
C ASN A 64 25.97 5.51 -20.45
N VAL A 65 25.33 4.63 -21.22
CA VAL A 65 24.90 3.30 -20.75
C VAL A 65 26.11 2.38 -20.56
N GLN A 66 27.10 2.44 -21.46
CA GLN A 66 28.35 1.71 -21.30
C GLN A 66 29.13 2.17 -20.06
N PHE A 67 29.16 3.47 -19.79
CA PHE A 67 29.70 4.04 -18.56
C PHE A 67 29.03 3.41 -17.33
N PHE A 68 27.69 3.35 -17.32
CA PHE A 68 26.94 2.73 -16.22
C PHE A 68 27.36 1.27 -16.01
N PHE A 69 27.38 0.44 -17.06
CA PHE A 69 27.81 -0.95 -16.94
C PHE A 69 29.24 -1.10 -16.40
N ASN A 70 30.16 -0.27 -16.88
CA ASN A 70 31.56 -0.30 -16.42
C ASN A 70 31.66 0.08 -14.94
N LYS A 71 30.88 1.07 -14.49
CA LYS A 71 30.85 1.52 -13.11
C LYS A 71 30.15 0.55 -12.15
N MET A 72 29.13 -0.16 -12.61
CA MET A 72 28.50 -1.22 -11.83
C MET A 72 29.42 -2.43 -11.63
N LYS A 73 30.34 -2.68 -12.57
CA LYS A 73 31.35 -3.74 -12.51
C LYS A 73 32.61 -3.33 -11.73
N ASP A 74 32.97 -2.06 -11.72
CA ASP A 74 34.08 -1.54 -10.91
C ASP A 74 33.78 -0.13 -10.40
N CYS A 75 33.44 -0.05 -9.12
CA CYS A 75 33.20 1.19 -8.40
C CYS A 75 34.34 1.59 -7.46
N ARG A 76 35.50 0.92 -7.49
CA ARG A 76 36.56 1.04 -6.46
C ARG A 76 36.92 2.49 -6.13
N ASN A 77 37.13 3.31 -7.16
CA ASN A 77 37.56 4.69 -7.01
C ASN A 77 36.48 5.55 -6.34
N GLU A 78 35.25 5.49 -6.83
CA GLU A 78 34.13 6.24 -6.28
C GLU A 78 33.75 5.74 -4.88
N LYS A 79 33.72 4.42 -4.69
CA LYS A 79 33.47 3.78 -3.39
C LYS A 79 34.45 4.26 -2.33
N ASN A 80 35.75 4.31 -2.64
CA ASN A 80 36.77 4.76 -1.70
C ASN A 80 36.59 6.24 -1.33
N LYS A 81 36.18 7.10 -2.27
CA LYS A 81 35.83 8.50 -1.97
C LYS A 81 34.65 8.59 -1.00
N PHE A 82 33.59 7.82 -1.22
CA PHE A 82 32.44 7.77 -0.31
C PHE A 82 32.80 7.19 1.07
N ILE A 83 33.67 6.18 1.13
CA ILE A 83 34.16 5.63 2.40
C ILE A 83 34.90 6.70 3.21
N GLU A 84 35.80 7.46 2.59
CA GLU A 84 36.50 8.55 3.31
C GLU A 84 35.55 9.67 3.73
N LEU A 85 34.50 9.97 2.95
CA LEU A 85 33.47 10.93 3.34
C LEU A 85 32.65 10.45 4.55
N LEU A 86 32.37 9.15 4.65
CA LEU A 86 31.57 8.56 5.73
C LEU A 86 32.39 8.26 6.99
N LYS A 87 33.71 8.14 6.88
CA LYS A 87 34.62 7.79 7.98
C LYS A 87 34.49 8.68 9.22
N PRO A 88 34.32 10.01 9.14
CA PRO A 88 34.07 10.83 10.32
C PRO A 88 32.75 10.50 11.05
N LEU A 89 31.73 10.02 10.32
CA LEU A 89 30.40 9.68 10.85
C LEU A 89 30.33 8.23 11.35
N TYR A 90 31.04 7.32 10.68
CA TYR A 90 31.06 5.90 11.01
C TYR A 90 32.48 5.32 10.84
N PRO A 91 33.39 5.55 11.81
CA PRO A 91 34.80 5.17 11.68
C PRO A 91 35.03 3.68 11.42
N GLU A 92 34.11 2.82 11.85
CA GLU A 92 34.20 1.38 11.65
C GLU A 92 34.02 0.93 10.19
N ILE A 93 33.58 1.83 9.30
CA ILE A 93 33.44 1.53 7.86
C ILE A 93 34.72 0.99 7.23
N ILE A 94 35.90 1.39 7.72
CA ILE A 94 37.21 0.92 7.24
C ILE A 94 37.43 -0.58 7.49
N LYS A 95 36.69 -1.18 8.43
CA LYS A 95 36.74 -2.61 8.74
C LYS A 95 35.76 -3.41 7.87
N ILE A 96 34.83 -2.75 7.19
CA ILE A 96 33.79 -3.40 6.39
C ILE A 96 34.35 -3.70 5.00
N LYS A 97 34.34 -4.98 4.63
CA LYS A 97 34.70 -5.41 3.27
C LYS A 97 33.52 -5.19 2.32
N ILE A 98 33.50 -4.04 1.65
CA ILE A 98 32.52 -3.70 0.61
C ILE A 98 33.10 -4.09 -0.77
N PRO A 99 32.45 -4.97 -1.55
CA PRO A 99 32.93 -5.37 -2.88
C PRO A 99 32.98 -4.19 -3.88
N ASP A 100 33.90 -4.28 -4.84
CA ASP A 100 34.05 -3.30 -5.95
C ASP A 100 33.04 -3.50 -7.08
N ILE A 101 32.42 -4.69 -7.14
CA ILE A 101 31.31 -4.99 -8.07
C ILE A 101 30.02 -4.70 -7.30
N ILE A 102 29.21 -3.78 -7.82
CA ILE A 102 27.92 -3.42 -7.23
C ILE A 102 26.87 -4.49 -7.58
N SER A 103 26.84 -4.90 -8.84
CA SER A 103 25.89 -5.91 -9.33
C SER A 103 26.40 -6.60 -10.59
N ASP A 104 26.16 -7.91 -10.65
CA ASP A 104 26.30 -8.79 -11.80
C ASP A 104 24.93 -9.30 -12.31
N ASN A 105 23.84 -8.73 -11.78
CA ASN A 105 22.45 -9.08 -12.09
C ASN A 105 21.76 -7.92 -12.81
N ILE A 106 21.02 -8.22 -13.88
CA ILE A 106 20.22 -7.24 -14.62
C ILE A 106 18.83 -7.76 -14.94
N THR A 107 17.84 -6.87 -14.82
CA THR A 107 16.50 -7.06 -15.37
C THR A 107 16.30 -6.15 -16.58
N LEU A 108 16.06 -6.77 -17.73
CA LEU A 108 15.62 -6.10 -18.95
C LEU A 108 14.10 -5.91 -18.87
N SER A 109 13.67 -4.66 -18.87
CA SER A 109 12.26 -4.30 -19.06
C SER A 109 12.01 -4.15 -20.56
N THR A 110 11.22 -5.06 -21.11
CA THR A 110 10.74 -4.94 -22.48
C THR A 110 9.76 -3.78 -22.54
N MET A 111 10.09 -2.72 -23.27
CA MET A 111 9.13 -1.65 -23.53
C MET A 111 7.93 -2.21 -24.30
N HIS A 112 6.74 -1.66 -24.05
CA HIS A 112 5.55 -2.03 -24.82
C HIS A 112 5.82 -1.84 -26.32
N GLY A 113 5.62 -2.90 -27.10
CA GLY A 113 5.89 -2.92 -28.54
C GLY A 113 7.35 -3.06 -29.00
N CYS A 114 8.29 -3.45 -28.12
CA CYS A 114 9.63 -3.85 -28.55
C CYS A 114 9.59 -5.17 -29.33
N PRO A 115 10.15 -5.23 -30.56
CA PRO A 115 10.15 -6.45 -31.37
C PRO A 115 10.82 -7.65 -30.68
N PRO A 116 10.28 -8.87 -30.82
CA PRO A 116 10.85 -10.08 -30.22
C PRO A 116 12.33 -10.32 -30.55
N ASP A 117 12.74 -10.04 -31.79
CA ASP A 117 14.12 -10.23 -32.24
C ASP A 117 15.08 -9.23 -31.57
N GLU A 118 14.61 -8.02 -31.25
CA GLU A 118 15.38 -7.04 -30.52
C GLU A 118 15.57 -7.45 -29.05
N ILE A 119 14.50 -7.94 -28.40
CA ILE A 119 14.57 -8.45 -27.03
C ILE A 119 15.59 -9.60 -26.95
N GLU A 120 15.56 -10.53 -27.90
CA GLU A 120 16.50 -11.65 -27.96
C GLU A 120 17.95 -11.18 -28.19
N LYS A 121 18.18 -10.22 -29.11
CA LYS A 121 19.50 -9.64 -29.35
C LYS A 121 20.09 -8.99 -28.09
N ILE A 122 19.30 -8.18 -27.38
CA ILE A 122 19.74 -7.54 -26.13
C ILE A 122 20.00 -8.60 -25.06
N GLY A 123 19.14 -9.63 -24.97
CA GLY A 123 19.35 -10.76 -24.07
C GLY A 123 20.70 -11.46 -24.31
N HIS A 124 21.03 -11.77 -25.56
CA HIS A 124 22.33 -12.36 -25.92
C HIS A 124 23.50 -11.42 -25.62
N TYR A 125 23.35 -10.12 -25.85
CA TYR A 125 24.36 -9.12 -25.51
C TYR A 125 24.66 -9.10 -24.01
N LEU A 126 23.63 -9.03 -23.17
CA LEU A 126 23.77 -9.01 -21.71
C LEU A 126 24.39 -10.30 -21.17
N ILE A 127 24.00 -11.45 -21.72
CA ILE A 127 24.48 -12.77 -21.30
C ILE A 127 25.88 -13.06 -21.82
N SER A 128 26.10 -12.92 -23.13
CA SER A 128 27.29 -13.43 -23.80
C SER A 128 28.44 -12.44 -23.79
N GLU A 129 28.16 -11.15 -24.00
CA GLU A 129 29.19 -10.11 -24.03
C GLU A 129 29.43 -9.49 -22.64
N LYS A 130 28.36 -9.12 -21.93
CA LYS A 130 28.47 -8.52 -20.59
C LYS A 130 28.64 -9.53 -19.46
N LYS A 131 28.32 -10.81 -19.70
CA LYS A 131 28.41 -11.90 -18.71
C LYS A 131 27.57 -11.61 -17.46
N LEU A 132 26.36 -11.08 -17.64
CA LEU A 132 25.43 -10.77 -16.55
C LEU A 132 24.36 -11.84 -16.37
N HIS A 133 23.98 -12.10 -15.12
CA HIS A 133 22.76 -12.83 -14.79
C HIS A 133 21.58 -12.00 -15.28
N THR A 134 20.80 -12.53 -16.22
CA THR A 134 19.84 -11.74 -16.98
C THR A 134 18.42 -12.21 -16.73
N THR A 135 17.56 -11.28 -16.32
CA THR A 135 16.12 -11.50 -16.15
C THR A 135 15.36 -10.72 -17.20
N ILE A 136 14.47 -11.35 -17.95
CA ILE A 136 13.60 -10.65 -18.90
C ILE A 136 12.20 -10.51 -18.31
N LYS A 137 11.71 -9.27 -18.25
CA LYS A 137 10.34 -8.97 -17.84
C LYS A 137 9.39 -9.28 -18.99
N LEU A 138 8.27 -9.93 -18.70
CA LEU A 138 7.23 -10.22 -19.70
C LEU A 138 5.91 -9.56 -19.29
N ASN A 139 5.22 -9.03 -20.30
CA ASN A 139 3.96 -8.32 -20.10
C ASN A 139 2.78 -9.30 -19.88
N PRO A 140 1.72 -8.86 -19.15
CA PRO A 140 0.56 -9.71 -18.91
C PRO A 140 -0.18 -10.15 -20.19
N THR A 141 -0.06 -9.36 -21.27
CA THR A 141 -0.62 -9.62 -22.61
C THR A 141 -0.21 -10.97 -23.19
N LEU A 142 0.93 -11.53 -22.76
CA LEU A 142 1.43 -12.86 -23.12
C LEU A 142 0.44 -14.00 -22.79
N LEU A 143 -0.47 -13.77 -21.83
CA LEU A 143 -1.56 -14.70 -21.53
C LEU A 143 -2.49 -14.91 -22.73
N GLY A 144 -2.71 -13.85 -23.51
CA GLY A 144 -3.61 -13.79 -24.66
C GLY A 144 -4.88 -12.99 -24.37
N ALA A 145 -5.42 -12.31 -25.38
CA ALA A 145 -6.53 -11.36 -25.24
C ALA A 145 -7.79 -11.99 -24.64
N LYS A 146 -8.16 -13.20 -25.10
CA LYS A 146 -9.34 -13.91 -24.63
C LYS A 146 -9.27 -14.21 -23.14
N ASP A 147 -8.19 -14.87 -22.70
CA ASP A 147 -8.05 -15.31 -21.30
C ASP A 147 -7.84 -14.12 -20.35
N LEU A 148 -7.09 -13.10 -20.80
CA LEU A 148 -6.87 -11.88 -20.02
C LEU A 148 -8.18 -11.13 -19.79
N ARG A 149 -8.97 -10.85 -20.84
CA ARG A 149 -10.24 -10.13 -20.71
C ARG A 149 -11.29 -10.95 -19.96
N TYR A 150 -11.31 -12.27 -20.14
CA TYR A 150 -12.17 -13.15 -19.35
C TYR A 150 -11.87 -13.04 -17.85
N ILE A 151 -10.60 -13.06 -17.45
CA ILE A 151 -10.23 -12.88 -16.04
C ILE A 151 -10.57 -11.45 -15.59
N LEU A 152 -10.03 -10.44 -16.27
CA LEU A 152 -10.12 -9.04 -15.83
C LEU A 152 -11.56 -8.51 -15.79
N ASN A 153 -12.29 -8.68 -16.89
CA ASN A 153 -13.58 -8.03 -17.10
C ASN A 153 -14.76 -8.92 -16.67
N GLU A 154 -14.75 -10.20 -17.03
CA GLU A 154 -15.89 -11.09 -16.72
C GLU A 154 -15.83 -11.63 -15.28
N LYS A 155 -14.67 -12.12 -14.82
CA LYS A 155 -14.52 -12.70 -13.48
C LYS A 155 -14.32 -11.65 -12.40
N LEU A 156 -13.35 -10.77 -12.60
CA LEU A 156 -12.95 -9.80 -11.58
C LEU A 156 -13.77 -8.50 -11.65
N LYS A 157 -14.55 -8.30 -12.72
CA LYS A 157 -15.45 -7.15 -12.92
C LYS A 157 -14.76 -5.79 -12.99
N PHE A 158 -13.47 -5.75 -13.36
CA PHE A 158 -12.81 -4.49 -13.61
C PHE A 158 -13.32 -3.88 -14.92
N LYS A 159 -13.54 -2.56 -14.90
CA LYS A 159 -13.96 -1.78 -16.07
C LYS A 159 -12.81 -1.38 -16.99
N THR A 160 -11.58 -1.70 -16.61
CA THR A 160 -10.38 -1.41 -17.38
C THR A 160 -10.46 -2.05 -18.75
N GLU A 161 -10.27 -1.25 -19.79
CA GLU A 161 -10.25 -1.71 -21.18
C GLU A 161 -8.80 -1.89 -21.64
N VAL A 162 -8.47 -3.11 -22.09
CA VAL A 162 -7.19 -3.44 -22.70
C VAL A 162 -7.41 -3.54 -24.21
N PRO A 163 -6.84 -2.63 -25.03
CA PRO A 163 -7.12 -2.58 -26.46
C PRO A 163 -6.39 -3.71 -27.22
N ASP A 164 -6.89 -4.08 -28.41
CA ASP A 164 -6.29 -5.16 -29.22
C ASP A 164 -4.83 -4.86 -29.61
N ILE A 165 -4.53 -3.58 -29.86
CA ILE A 165 -3.19 -3.10 -30.21
C ILE A 165 -2.12 -3.47 -29.16
N ALA A 166 -2.50 -3.51 -27.87
CA ALA A 166 -1.60 -3.91 -26.78
C ALA A 166 -1.15 -5.37 -26.91
N PHE A 167 -1.99 -6.23 -27.51
CA PHE A 167 -1.62 -7.61 -27.80
C PHE A 167 -0.83 -7.72 -29.09
N GLU A 168 -1.12 -6.89 -30.10
CA GLU A 168 -0.48 -6.95 -31.43
C GLU A 168 1.01 -6.68 -31.37
N HIS A 169 1.42 -5.63 -30.65
CA HIS A 169 2.80 -5.18 -30.56
C HIS A 169 3.66 -6.00 -29.58
N ASP A 170 3.04 -6.62 -28.58
CA ASP A 170 3.75 -7.38 -27.56
C ASP A 170 4.15 -8.79 -28.03
N LEU A 171 5.16 -9.33 -27.35
CA LEU A 171 5.68 -10.67 -27.55
C LEU A 171 4.57 -11.73 -27.48
N LYS A 172 4.49 -12.59 -28.51
CA LYS A 172 3.53 -13.69 -28.57
C LYS A 172 4.04 -14.90 -27.79
N PHE A 173 3.10 -15.75 -27.35
CA PHE A 173 3.42 -16.91 -26.50
C PHE A 173 4.43 -17.86 -27.13
N ASP A 174 4.24 -18.25 -28.39
CA ASP A 174 5.13 -19.19 -29.07
C ASP A 174 6.53 -18.60 -29.31
N ASP A 175 6.62 -17.30 -29.56
CA ASP A 175 7.90 -16.62 -29.73
C ASP A 175 8.61 -16.42 -28.39
N ALA A 176 7.86 -16.17 -27.31
CA ALA A 176 8.42 -16.16 -25.96
C ALA A 176 9.05 -17.51 -25.61
N ILE A 177 8.42 -18.64 -25.95
CA ILE A 177 9.00 -19.97 -25.72
C ILE A 177 10.35 -20.13 -26.43
N LYS A 178 10.42 -19.73 -27.71
CA LYS A 178 11.66 -19.80 -28.50
C LYS A 178 12.76 -18.92 -27.87
N LEU A 179 12.41 -17.68 -27.53
CA LEU A 179 13.30 -16.71 -26.91
C LEU A 179 13.85 -17.23 -25.57
N ILE A 180 12.98 -17.74 -24.69
CA ILE A 180 13.37 -18.28 -23.38
C ILE A 180 14.35 -19.45 -23.56
N LYS A 181 14.03 -20.41 -24.44
CA LYS A 181 14.91 -21.57 -24.72
C LYS A 181 16.27 -21.13 -25.28
N SER A 182 16.27 -20.14 -26.16
CA SER A 182 17.50 -19.57 -26.75
C SER A 182 18.39 -18.93 -25.68
N LEU A 183 17.83 -18.08 -24.82
CA LEU A 183 18.59 -17.37 -23.80
C LEU A 183 19.01 -18.26 -22.62
N GLN A 184 18.22 -19.28 -22.26
CA GLN A 184 18.65 -20.31 -21.32
C GLN A 184 19.89 -21.05 -21.83
N LYS A 185 19.91 -21.42 -23.12
CA LYS A 185 21.07 -22.05 -23.74
C LYS A 185 22.30 -21.13 -23.71
N ALA A 186 22.13 -19.85 -24.07
CA ALA A 186 23.21 -18.88 -24.01
C ALA A 186 23.73 -18.69 -22.57
N ALA A 187 22.84 -18.61 -21.58
CA ALA A 187 23.22 -18.47 -20.18
C ALA A 187 24.07 -19.66 -19.70
N ASN A 188 23.65 -20.88 -20.02
CA ASN A 188 24.40 -22.11 -19.71
C ASN A 188 25.79 -22.11 -20.37
N GLN A 189 25.91 -21.69 -21.62
CA GLN A 189 27.19 -21.60 -22.34
C GLN A 189 28.14 -20.55 -21.75
N ASN A 190 27.59 -19.51 -21.11
CA ASN A 190 28.35 -18.40 -20.56
C ASN A 190 28.54 -18.49 -19.03
N ASN A 191 28.05 -19.57 -18.39
CA ASN A 191 28.08 -19.77 -16.94
C ASN A 191 27.41 -18.62 -16.14
N VAL A 192 26.28 -18.13 -16.66
CA VAL A 192 25.40 -17.15 -15.98
C VAL A 192 23.99 -17.72 -15.86
N GLN A 193 23.12 -17.02 -15.14
CA GLN A 193 21.72 -17.44 -14.95
C GLN A 193 20.78 -16.62 -15.84
N PHE A 194 19.73 -17.28 -16.32
CA PHE A 194 18.63 -16.64 -17.01
C PHE A 194 17.33 -16.85 -16.23
N ASN A 195 16.56 -15.78 -16.04
CA ASN A 195 15.29 -15.79 -15.32
C ASN A 195 14.22 -14.99 -16.09
N ILE A 196 12.98 -15.13 -15.67
CA ILE A 196 11.85 -14.35 -16.19
C ILE A 196 11.21 -13.57 -15.05
N LYS A 197 10.66 -12.39 -15.31
CA LYS A 197 9.86 -11.63 -14.34
C LYS A 197 8.42 -11.42 -14.83
N LEU A 198 7.45 -11.86 -14.03
CA LEU A 198 6.01 -11.75 -14.27
C LEU A 198 5.33 -10.90 -13.19
N THR A 199 4.47 -9.93 -13.47
CA THR A 199 4.28 -9.24 -14.75
C THR A 199 4.58 -7.76 -14.53
N ASN A 200 4.75 -7.05 -15.65
CA ASN A 200 4.71 -5.59 -15.64
C ASN A 200 3.32 -5.05 -15.28
N THR A 201 3.17 -3.76 -15.45
CA THR A 201 1.89 -3.09 -15.67
C THR A 201 1.12 -3.67 -16.86
N LEU A 202 -0.18 -3.46 -16.85
CA LEU A 202 -1.07 -3.79 -17.96
C LEU A 202 -1.45 -2.52 -18.71
N GLU A 203 -1.02 -2.42 -19.96
CA GLU A 203 -1.44 -1.36 -20.86
C GLU A 203 -2.97 -1.34 -20.99
N SER A 204 -3.56 -0.16 -20.86
CA SER A 204 -5.00 0.06 -20.75
C SER A 204 -5.37 1.38 -21.41
N VAL A 205 -6.59 1.48 -21.93
CA VAL A 205 -7.12 2.74 -22.47
C VAL A 205 -7.16 3.78 -21.36
N ASN A 206 -6.61 4.97 -21.63
CA ASN A 206 -6.67 6.08 -20.70
C ASN A 206 -8.09 6.65 -20.61
N PHE A 207 -8.71 6.49 -19.44
CA PHE A 207 -10.02 7.07 -19.11
C PHE A 207 -9.93 8.20 -18.06
N LYS A 208 -8.72 8.58 -17.64
CA LYS A 208 -8.50 9.58 -16.59
C LYS A 208 -8.26 10.96 -17.17
N ASN A 209 -8.92 11.97 -16.59
CA ASN A 209 -8.76 13.38 -16.96
C ASN A 209 -7.53 14.04 -16.31
N ILE A 210 -6.52 13.26 -15.91
CA ILE A 210 -5.34 13.74 -15.16
C ILE A 210 -4.09 13.79 -16.06
N PHE A 211 -4.05 12.97 -17.11
CA PHE A 211 -2.95 12.97 -18.07
C PHE A 211 -3.22 13.94 -19.23
N SER A 212 -2.18 14.24 -20.01
CA SER A 212 -2.32 15.04 -21.24
C SER A 212 -3.40 14.44 -22.14
N ALA A 213 -4.15 15.28 -22.86
CA ALA A 213 -5.15 14.82 -23.83
C ALA A 213 -4.56 13.99 -24.98
N GLU A 214 -3.24 14.06 -25.19
CA GLU A 214 -2.52 13.27 -26.18
C GLU A 214 -2.24 11.83 -25.70
N GLU A 215 -2.26 11.60 -24.38
CA GLU A 215 -1.95 10.32 -23.79
C GLU A 215 -3.17 9.40 -23.85
N LYS A 216 -3.22 8.54 -24.87
CA LYS A 216 -4.35 7.61 -25.10
C LYS A 216 -4.24 6.34 -24.27
N MET A 217 -3.06 6.03 -23.76
CA MET A 217 -2.79 4.80 -23.02
C MET A 217 -2.31 5.11 -21.61
N MET A 218 -2.57 4.18 -20.70
CA MET A 218 -2.00 4.21 -19.36
C MET A 218 -1.74 2.79 -18.87
N TYR A 219 -0.98 2.66 -17.79
CA TYR A 219 -0.44 1.40 -17.35
C TYR A 219 -0.99 1.06 -15.97
N MET A 220 -1.83 0.04 -15.93
CA MET A 220 -2.52 -0.41 -14.73
C MET A 220 -1.60 -1.30 -13.88
N SER A 221 -1.61 -1.09 -12.57
CA SER A 221 -1.00 -1.98 -11.58
C SER A 221 -1.89 -2.11 -10.36
N GLY A 222 -1.84 -3.25 -9.69
CA GLY A 222 -2.66 -3.50 -8.51
C GLY A 222 -3.11 -4.94 -8.39
N ARG A 223 -4.16 -5.16 -7.60
CA ARG A 223 -4.62 -6.51 -7.23
C ARG A 223 -5.22 -7.27 -8.42
N ALA A 224 -5.79 -6.57 -9.40
CA ALA A 224 -6.34 -7.15 -10.62
C ALA A 224 -5.30 -7.94 -11.42
N LEU A 225 -4.02 -7.57 -11.32
CA LEU A 225 -2.96 -8.29 -12.00
C LEU A 225 -2.69 -9.66 -11.39
N HIS A 226 -2.99 -9.88 -10.11
CA HIS A 226 -2.59 -11.12 -9.44
C HIS A 226 -3.17 -12.39 -10.11
N PRO A 227 -4.49 -12.51 -10.33
CA PRO A 227 -5.04 -13.69 -11.02
C PRO A 227 -4.54 -13.86 -12.46
N ILE A 228 -4.26 -12.76 -13.16
CA ILE A 228 -3.71 -12.74 -14.53
C ILE A 228 -2.28 -13.28 -14.52
N SER A 229 -1.41 -12.74 -13.68
CA SER A 229 -0.01 -13.12 -13.57
C SER A 229 0.17 -14.56 -13.10
N ILE A 230 -0.67 -15.05 -12.18
CA ILE A 230 -0.66 -16.45 -11.74
C ILE A 230 -1.08 -17.38 -12.89
N ASN A 231 -2.10 -17.03 -13.67
CA ASN A 231 -2.50 -17.84 -14.82
C ASN A 231 -1.47 -17.82 -15.96
N LEU A 232 -0.74 -16.72 -16.13
CA LEU A 232 0.41 -16.67 -17.04
C LEU A 232 1.57 -17.53 -16.54
N ALA A 233 1.90 -17.46 -15.24
CA ALA A 233 2.91 -18.30 -14.61
C ALA A 233 2.58 -19.79 -14.77
N LYS A 234 1.31 -20.17 -14.57
CA LYS A 234 0.80 -21.52 -14.84
C LYS A 234 1.06 -21.96 -16.28
N LYS A 235 0.73 -21.10 -17.25
CA LYS A 235 0.89 -21.40 -18.67
C LYS A 235 2.35 -21.65 -19.04
N LEU A 236 3.26 -20.78 -18.58
CA LEU A 236 4.70 -20.94 -18.80
C LEU A 236 5.28 -22.14 -18.04
N GLN A 237 4.95 -22.32 -16.77
CA GLN A 237 5.51 -23.43 -16.00
C GLN A 237 5.04 -24.80 -16.51
N ASN A 238 3.82 -24.92 -17.06
CA ASN A 238 3.40 -26.18 -17.69
C ASN A 238 4.20 -26.47 -18.98
N GLU A 239 4.48 -25.46 -19.80
CA GLU A 239 5.32 -25.62 -21.00
C GLU A 239 6.76 -26.06 -20.64
N PHE A 240 7.29 -25.54 -19.54
CA PHE A 240 8.66 -25.82 -19.08
C PHE A 240 8.72 -26.80 -17.90
N LYS A 241 7.65 -27.56 -17.66
CA LYS A 241 7.58 -28.62 -16.63
C LYS A 241 7.99 -28.18 -15.21
N GLY A 242 7.77 -26.92 -14.86
CA GLY A 242 8.09 -26.36 -13.54
C GLY A 242 9.54 -25.91 -13.36
N GLU A 243 10.36 -25.95 -14.42
CA GLU A 243 11.81 -25.67 -14.35
C GLU A 243 12.17 -24.19 -14.54
N LEU A 244 11.21 -23.31 -14.85
CA LEU A 244 11.51 -21.90 -15.04
C LEU A 244 11.70 -21.19 -13.70
N ASN A 245 12.78 -20.42 -13.62
CA ASN A 245 12.97 -19.41 -12.58
C ASN A 245 12.15 -18.17 -12.90
N ILE A 246 11.06 -17.97 -12.16
CA ILE A 246 10.13 -16.86 -12.37
C ILE A 246 10.10 -15.97 -11.13
N SER A 247 10.56 -14.72 -11.28
CA SER A 247 10.27 -13.64 -10.36
C SER A 247 8.84 -13.15 -10.52
N PHE A 248 8.16 -12.82 -9.42
CA PHE A 248 6.76 -12.40 -9.40
C PHE A 248 6.57 -10.95 -8.95
N SER A 249 5.61 -10.22 -9.53
CA SER A 249 5.36 -8.80 -9.30
C SER A 249 3.90 -8.39 -9.55
N GLY A 250 3.00 -9.32 -9.89
CA GLY A 250 1.61 -9.01 -10.20
C GLY A 250 0.71 -9.03 -8.97
N GLY A 251 0.36 -7.86 -8.43
CA GLY A 251 -0.60 -7.73 -7.34
C GLY A 251 -0.25 -8.51 -6.06
N ALA A 252 1.04 -8.69 -5.78
CA ALA A 252 1.49 -9.34 -4.55
C ALA A 252 1.18 -8.47 -3.32
N ASP A 253 0.65 -9.09 -2.27
CA ASP A 253 0.38 -8.46 -0.98
C ASP A 253 0.74 -9.39 0.18
N CYS A 254 0.56 -8.91 1.42
CA CYS A 254 0.87 -9.73 2.59
C CYS A 254 -0.02 -10.96 2.72
N PHE A 255 -1.23 -10.98 2.14
CA PHE A 255 -2.18 -12.08 2.27
C PHE A 255 -1.90 -13.22 1.26
N ASN A 256 -1.39 -12.89 0.08
CA ASN A 256 -1.13 -13.87 -0.98
C ASN A 256 0.34 -14.29 -1.13
N ILE A 257 1.26 -13.70 -0.36
CA ILE A 257 2.69 -14.00 -0.47
C ILE A 257 3.03 -15.48 -0.30
N SER A 258 2.36 -16.15 0.64
CA SER A 258 2.59 -17.56 0.95
C SER A 258 2.22 -18.46 -0.23
N ASP A 259 1.10 -18.17 -0.90
CA ASP A 259 0.66 -18.91 -2.07
C ASP A 259 1.58 -18.68 -3.27
N ILE A 260 2.07 -17.45 -3.47
CA ILE A 260 3.07 -17.15 -4.51
C ILE A 260 4.34 -17.98 -4.30
N LEU A 261 4.85 -18.05 -3.08
CA LEU A 261 6.04 -18.84 -2.76
C LEU A 261 5.79 -20.35 -2.90
N ASN A 262 4.61 -20.83 -2.53
CA ASN A 262 4.20 -22.23 -2.72
C ASN A 262 4.05 -22.60 -4.20
N CYS A 263 3.74 -21.64 -5.07
CA CYS A 263 3.80 -21.81 -6.53
C CYS A 263 5.24 -21.90 -7.05
N GLY A 264 6.26 -21.69 -6.21
CA GLY A 264 7.66 -21.67 -6.63
C GLY A 264 8.12 -20.38 -7.28
N LEU A 265 7.33 -19.30 -7.18
CA LEU A 265 7.62 -18.04 -7.84
C LEU A 265 8.45 -17.16 -6.90
N GLN A 266 9.71 -16.91 -7.26
CA GLN A 266 10.65 -16.14 -6.45
C GLN A 266 11.76 -15.53 -7.32
N PRO A 267 12.26 -14.34 -6.97
CA PRO A 267 11.83 -13.48 -5.86
C PRO A 267 10.50 -12.75 -6.14
N VAL A 268 9.82 -12.30 -5.08
CA VAL A 268 8.51 -11.59 -5.15
C VAL A 268 8.70 -10.09 -4.91
N THR A 269 8.13 -9.26 -5.78
CA THR A 269 8.14 -7.79 -5.69
C THR A 269 6.85 -7.30 -5.02
N THR A 270 6.99 -6.50 -3.96
CA THR A 270 5.86 -6.09 -3.08
C THR A 270 5.68 -4.57 -2.97
N CYS A 271 6.39 -3.78 -3.79
CA CYS A 271 6.41 -2.31 -3.70
C CYS A 271 5.01 -1.69 -3.75
N SER A 272 4.13 -2.19 -4.62
CA SER A 272 2.77 -1.65 -4.78
C SER A 272 1.91 -1.78 -3.51
N ASP A 273 2.16 -2.77 -2.66
CA ASP A 273 1.47 -2.92 -1.38
C ASP A 273 2.14 -2.11 -0.27
N ILE A 274 3.48 -2.04 -0.24
CA ILE A 274 4.23 -1.23 0.72
C ILE A 274 3.94 0.28 0.54
N LEU A 275 3.64 0.73 -0.68
CA LEU A 275 3.26 2.12 -0.97
C LEU A 275 1.83 2.48 -0.52
N LYS A 276 1.00 1.51 -0.11
CA LYS A 276 -0.36 1.75 0.41
C LYS A 276 -0.31 2.17 1.89
N PRO A 277 -1.40 2.75 2.44
CA PRO A 277 -1.48 3.06 3.88
C PRO A 277 -1.05 1.87 4.75
N GLY A 278 -0.19 2.11 5.73
CA GLY A 278 0.53 1.09 6.51
C GLY A 278 2.02 1.00 6.16
N GLY A 279 2.43 1.39 4.95
CA GLY A 279 3.84 1.60 4.62
C GLY A 279 4.71 0.35 4.82
N TYR A 280 5.95 0.58 5.26
CA TYR A 280 6.89 -0.47 5.67
C TYR A 280 6.40 -1.30 6.86
N GLY A 281 5.43 -0.84 7.66
CA GLY A 281 4.84 -1.62 8.76
C GLY A 281 4.17 -2.92 8.28
N ARG A 282 3.73 -2.96 7.02
CA ARG A 282 3.19 -4.17 6.37
C ARG A 282 4.21 -5.31 6.29
N LEU A 283 5.51 -5.03 6.27
CA LEU A 283 6.57 -6.05 6.20
C LEU A 283 6.46 -7.07 7.33
N PHE A 284 5.99 -6.68 8.52
CA PHE A 284 5.74 -7.61 9.61
C PHE A 284 4.68 -8.66 9.23
N GLN A 285 3.60 -8.25 8.56
CA GLN A 285 2.55 -9.16 8.11
C GLN A 285 3.05 -10.15 7.06
N TYR A 286 3.91 -9.70 6.13
CA TYR A 286 4.58 -10.62 5.19
C TYR A 286 5.38 -11.68 5.93
N ILE A 287 6.21 -11.28 6.89
CA ILE A 287 7.06 -12.21 7.65
C ILE A 287 6.21 -13.21 8.43
N GLU A 288 5.16 -12.76 9.10
CA GLU A 288 4.26 -13.64 9.85
C GLU A 288 3.54 -14.65 8.94
N ASN A 289 3.02 -14.20 7.79
CA ASN A 289 2.35 -15.08 6.85
C ASN A 289 3.31 -16.09 6.21
N ILE A 290 4.55 -15.69 5.92
CA ILE A 290 5.61 -16.60 5.43
C ILE A 290 6.00 -17.61 6.50
N ARG A 291 6.16 -17.19 7.77
CA ARG A 291 6.54 -18.09 8.88
C ARG A 291 5.48 -19.15 9.16
N ASN A 292 4.21 -18.77 9.05
CA ASN A 292 3.08 -19.66 9.29
C ASN A 292 2.75 -20.53 8.06
N ASN A 293 3.46 -20.35 6.94
CA ASN A 293 3.21 -21.09 5.72
C ASN A 293 3.83 -22.50 5.77
N ASN A 294 3.07 -23.50 5.34
CA ASN A 294 3.59 -24.85 5.14
C ASN A 294 4.27 -24.93 3.76
N VAL A 295 5.53 -25.37 3.72
CA VAL A 295 6.28 -25.51 2.48
C VAL A 295 5.69 -26.64 1.64
N ILE A 296 5.21 -26.30 0.44
CA ILE A 296 4.68 -27.28 -0.52
C ILE A 296 5.80 -27.89 -1.37
N THR A 297 5.82 -29.22 -1.46
CA THR A 297 6.84 -29.96 -2.24
C THR A 297 6.54 -29.94 -3.75
N ASN A 298 5.27 -30.17 -4.15
CA ASN A 298 4.88 -30.16 -5.57
C ASN A 298 4.36 -28.78 -6.00
N LYS A 299 5.31 -27.88 -6.31
CA LYS A 299 5.04 -26.48 -6.65
C LYS A 299 4.20 -26.30 -7.92
N LEU A 300 4.45 -27.12 -8.95
CA LEU A 300 3.72 -27.03 -10.22
C LEU A 300 2.24 -27.46 -10.07
N GLU A 301 1.99 -28.54 -9.32
CA GLU A 301 0.64 -28.97 -9.01
C GLU A 301 -0.11 -27.91 -8.19
N PHE A 302 0.55 -27.33 -7.18
CA PHE A 302 0.00 -26.23 -6.40
C PHE A 302 -0.34 -25.02 -7.27
N LEU A 303 0.58 -24.58 -8.13
CA LEU A 303 0.34 -23.47 -9.06
C LEU A 303 -0.86 -23.74 -9.99
N ASN A 304 -0.99 -24.97 -10.50
CA ASN A 304 -2.12 -25.36 -11.33
C ASN A 304 -3.47 -25.32 -10.59
N LYS A 305 -3.46 -25.68 -9.30
CA LYS A 305 -4.63 -25.57 -8.42
C LYS A 305 -4.94 -24.10 -8.11
N TYR A 306 -3.96 -23.37 -7.58
CA TYR A 306 -4.11 -21.98 -7.15
C TYR A 306 -4.59 -21.07 -8.29
N ALA A 307 -4.05 -21.25 -9.50
CA ALA A 307 -4.47 -20.49 -10.67
C ALA A 307 -5.96 -20.66 -11.04
N LYS A 308 -6.61 -21.77 -10.67
CA LYS A 308 -8.05 -21.98 -10.86
C LYS A 308 -8.88 -21.35 -9.75
N GLU A 309 -8.35 -21.32 -8.53
CA GLU A 309 -9.05 -20.78 -7.34
C GLU A 309 -9.04 -19.25 -7.36
N VAL A 310 -7.88 -18.66 -7.64
CA VAL A 310 -7.62 -17.23 -7.56
C VAL A 310 -8.51 -16.38 -8.47
N VAL A 311 -9.00 -16.93 -9.59
CA VAL A 311 -9.91 -16.22 -10.52
C VAL A 311 -11.34 -16.10 -9.99
N SER A 312 -11.69 -16.83 -8.92
CA SER A 312 -13.02 -16.82 -8.30
C SER A 312 -13.00 -16.26 -6.88
N GLU A 313 -11.84 -15.84 -6.39
CA GLU A 313 -11.68 -15.33 -5.04
C GLU A 313 -12.26 -13.93 -4.88
N LYS A 314 -13.10 -13.75 -3.85
CA LYS A 314 -13.77 -12.46 -3.56
C LYS A 314 -12.77 -11.32 -3.35
N ALA A 315 -11.58 -11.64 -2.83
CA ALA A 315 -10.51 -10.67 -2.57
C ALA A 315 -10.00 -9.95 -3.82
N TYR A 316 -10.26 -10.47 -5.02
CA TYR A 316 -9.83 -9.88 -6.30
C TYR A 316 -10.97 -9.28 -7.13
N ILE A 317 -12.23 -9.34 -6.66
CA ILE A 317 -13.37 -8.75 -7.38
C ILE A 317 -13.45 -7.24 -7.11
N CYS A 318 -13.58 -6.41 -8.15
CA CYS A 318 -13.53 -4.94 -8.08
C CYS A 318 -14.50 -4.32 -7.05
N ASP A 319 -15.67 -4.91 -6.81
CA ASP A 319 -16.68 -4.38 -5.87
C ASP A 319 -16.51 -4.83 -4.40
N SER A 320 -15.41 -5.50 -4.04
CA SER A 320 -15.22 -5.95 -2.65
C SER A 320 -14.93 -4.81 -1.66
N PHE A 321 -14.45 -3.65 -2.12
CA PHE A 321 -14.09 -2.52 -1.26
C PHE A 321 -15.01 -1.32 -1.50
N HIS A 322 -15.90 -1.05 -0.55
CA HIS A 322 -16.61 0.22 -0.52
C HIS A 322 -15.65 1.29 -0.03
N SER A 323 -15.40 2.33 -0.83
CA SER A 323 -14.69 3.51 -0.31
C SER A 323 -15.48 4.07 0.87
N PRO A 324 -14.84 4.39 2.00
CA PRO A 324 -15.53 5.03 3.12
C PRO A 324 -16.12 6.35 2.61
N ASP A 325 -17.43 6.36 2.45
CA ASP A 325 -18.14 7.56 2.04
C ASP A 325 -18.23 8.50 3.24
N ILE A 326 -17.55 9.64 3.19
CA ILE A 326 -17.60 10.67 4.23
C ILE A 326 -18.81 11.60 4.06
N LYS A 327 -19.57 11.49 2.96
CA LYS A 327 -20.75 12.32 2.71
C LYS A 327 -21.90 11.91 3.64
N THR A 328 -22.72 12.90 3.93
CA THR A 328 -23.95 12.77 4.72
C THR A 328 -25.14 13.07 3.82
N ASN A 329 -26.35 12.82 4.30
CA ASN A 329 -27.57 13.12 3.55
C ASN A 329 -27.93 14.62 3.55
N ARG A 330 -27.04 15.48 4.06
CA ARG A 330 -27.27 16.94 4.14
C ARG A 330 -27.11 17.55 2.76
N GLU A 331 -28.13 18.26 2.30
CA GLU A 331 -28.04 19.11 1.11
C GLU A 331 -27.26 20.39 1.43
N LEU A 332 -26.26 20.72 0.61
CA LEU A 332 -25.50 21.96 0.73
C LEU A 332 -26.15 23.04 -0.14
N ASN A 333 -26.75 24.03 0.51
CA ASN A 333 -27.37 25.17 -0.17
C ASN A 333 -26.30 26.21 -0.59
N TYR A 334 -26.67 27.19 -1.42
CA TYR A 334 -25.77 28.20 -2.02
C TYR A 334 -24.78 28.90 -1.05
N PHE A 335 -25.11 29.01 0.23
CA PHE A 335 -24.27 29.67 1.25
C PHE A 335 -23.71 28.72 2.32
N ASP A 336 -23.94 27.41 2.18
CA ASP A 336 -23.52 26.38 3.14
C ASP A 336 -22.44 25.49 2.51
N CYS A 337 -21.33 26.12 2.08
CA CYS A 337 -20.32 25.47 1.24
C CYS A 337 -19.45 24.45 2.01
N ILE A 338 -19.43 24.49 3.35
CA ILE A 338 -18.61 23.63 4.19
C ILE A 338 -19.37 23.26 5.47
N HIS A 339 -19.62 21.97 5.66
CA HIS A 339 -20.17 21.43 6.91
C HIS A 339 -19.36 20.19 7.36
N PRO A 340 -19.06 20.01 8.66
CA PRO A 340 -18.30 18.85 9.14
C PRO A 340 -19.19 17.60 9.24
N PRO A 341 -18.93 16.52 8.46
CA PRO A 341 -19.77 15.32 8.46
C PRO A 341 -19.89 14.61 9.82
N CYS A 342 -18.87 14.77 10.66
CA CYS A 342 -18.86 14.21 12.00
C CYS A 342 -19.96 14.80 12.90
N VAL A 343 -20.38 16.05 12.65
CA VAL A 343 -21.46 16.72 13.39
C VAL A 343 -22.82 16.15 12.99
N ASP A 344 -23.10 16.05 11.69
CA ASP A 344 -24.34 15.45 11.15
C ASP A 344 -24.55 14.01 11.62
N THR A 345 -23.46 13.26 11.73
CA THR A 345 -23.49 11.84 12.11
C THR A 345 -23.63 11.64 13.62
N CYS A 346 -23.35 12.69 14.41
CA CYS A 346 -23.46 12.61 15.85
C CYS A 346 -24.92 12.78 16.29
N PRO A 347 -25.51 11.84 17.05
CA PRO A 347 -26.91 11.96 17.49
C PRO A 347 -27.21 13.19 18.35
N THR A 348 -26.21 13.80 18.98
CA THR A 348 -26.36 15.04 19.77
C THR A 348 -25.96 16.29 18.99
N ASN A 349 -25.64 16.16 17.70
CA ASN A 349 -25.08 17.22 16.85
C ASN A 349 -23.91 17.96 17.53
N GLN A 350 -23.04 17.20 18.20
CA GLN A 350 -21.94 17.72 18.98
C GLN A 350 -21.04 18.63 18.12
N ASP A 351 -20.59 19.77 18.67
CA ASP A 351 -19.66 20.68 18.01
C ASP A 351 -18.22 20.13 18.03
N ILE A 352 -18.02 19.05 17.27
CA ILE A 352 -16.77 18.27 17.27
C ILE A 352 -15.56 19.09 16.84
N PRO A 353 -15.60 19.83 15.72
CA PRO A 353 -14.45 20.64 15.31
C PRO A 353 -14.01 21.65 16.37
N ASP A 354 -14.97 22.27 17.07
CA ASP A 354 -14.72 23.33 18.04
C ASP A 354 -13.96 22.82 19.26
N TYR A 355 -14.44 21.75 19.91
CA TYR A 355 -13.71 21.23 21.08
C TYR A 355 -12.39 20.57 20.69
N LEU A 356 -12.28 19.99 19.48
CA LEU A 356 -11.01 19.48 18.98
C LEU A 356 -10.00 20.61 18.77
N TYR A 357 -10.44 21.73 18.19
CA TYR A 357 -9.60 22.91 17.99
C TYR A 357 -9.12 23.49 19.32
N LEU A 358 -10.04 23.73 20.26
CA LEU A 358 -9.70 24.23 21.60
C LEU A 358 -8.72 23.29 22.32
N THR A 359 -8.92 21.99 22.21
CA THR A 359 -7.99 20.99 22.76
C THR A 359 -6.61 21.09 22.12
N SER A 360 -6.54 21.31 20.80
CA SER A 360 -5.27 21.41 20.08
C SER A 360 -4.41 22.60 20.51
N ILE A 361 -5.03 23.65 21.04
CA ILE A 361 -4.34 24.85 21.56
C ILE A 361 -4.22 24.85 23.10
N GLY A 362 -4.55 23.74 23.77
CA GLY A 362 -4.42 23.59 25.22
C GLY A 362 -5.56 24.20 26.05
N GLU A 363 -6.63 24.66 25.42
CA GLU A 363 -7.77 25.34 26.07
C GLU A 363 -8.83 24.31 26.52
N PHE A 364 -8.43 23.39 27.42
CA PHE A 364 -9.24 22.23 27.80
C PHE A 364 -10.54 22.60 28.54
N GLU A 365 -10.52 23.66 29.36
CA GLU A 365 -11.70 24.15 30.06
C GLU A 365 -12.78 24.63 29.08
N LYS A 366 -12.38 25.44 28.09
CA LYS A 366 -13.29 25.91 27.02
C LYS A 366 -13.77 24.75 26.16
N ALA A 367 -12.90 23.78 25.87
CA ALA A 367 -13.29 22.57 25.13
C ALA A 367 -14.37 21.78 25.89
N PHE A 368 -14.25 21.67 27.22
CA PHE A 368 -15.24 21.02 28.06
C PHE A 368 -16.58 21.79 28.09
N GLU A 369 -16.54 23.13 28.18
CA GLU A 369 -17.75 23.97 28.07
C GLU A 369 -18.48 23.76 26.73
N VAL A 370 -17.74 23.72 25.61
CA VAL A 370 -18.31 23.41 24.29
C VAL A 370 -18.98 22.04 24.31
N ILE A 371 -18.39 21.05 24.97
CA ILE A 371 -18.99 19.72 25.05
C ILE A 371 -20.32 19.74 25.83
N LEU A 372 -20.31 20.37 27.01
CA LEU A 372 -21.45 20.45 27.93
C LEU A 372 -22.67 21.20 27.37
N LYS A 373 -22.50 22.03 26.33
CA LYS A 373 -23.61 22.71 25.64
C LYS A 373 -24.63 21.72 25.04
N LYS A 374 -24.17 20.55 24.60
CA LYS A 374 -24.99 19.56 23.89
C LYS A 374 -24.95 18.17 24.52
N ASN A 375 -23.97 17.90 25.37
CA ASN A 375 -23.76 16.60 25.97
C ASN A 375 -23.58 16.70 27.50
N PRO A 376 -24.60 16.32 28.30
CA PRO A 376 -24.51 16.32 29.75
C PRO A 376 -23.69 15.16 30.34
N PHE A 377 -23.32 14.15 29.53
CA PHE A 377 -22.58 12.96 29.97
C PHE A 377 -21.29 12.75 29.15
N PRO A 378 -20.36 13.72 29.15
CA PRO A 378 -19.14 13.62 28.36
C PRO A 378 -18.24 12.46 28.79
N ALA A 379 -18.14 12.17 30.09
CA ALA A 379 -17.37 11.04 30.60
C ALA A 379 -17.93 9.70 30.13
N SER A 380 -19.24 9.46 30.34
CA SER A 380 -19.89 8.22 29.90
C SER A 380 -19.79 8.04 28.39
N LEU A 381 -20.11 9.07 27.59
CA LEU A 381 -20.01 8.99 26.14
C LEU A 381 -18.56 8.96 25.62
N GLY A 382 -17.58 9.39 26.42
CA GLY A 382 -16.16 9.16 26.16
C GLY A 382 -15.76 7.69 26.28
N MET A 383 -16.53 6.87 26.99
CA MET A 383 -16.25 5.45 27.19
C MET A 383 -17.09 4.56 26.27
N VAL A 384 -18.42 4.76 26.24
CA VAL A 384 -19.35 3.78 25.65
C VAL A 384 -19.90 4.16 24.28
N CYS A 385 -19.58 5.35 23.76
CA CYS A 385 -20.08 5.78 22.46
C CYS A 385 -19.55 4.88 21.32
N ASN A 386 -20.46 4.49 20.42
CA ASN A 386 -20.18 3.76 19.18
C ASN A 386 -19.53 4.62 18.08
N HIS A 387 -19.23 5.90 18.37
CA HIS A 387 -18.33 6.78 17.63
C HIS A 387 -18.56 6.85 16.11
N LEU A 388 -19.83 6.83 15.67
CA LEU A 388 -20.21 6.95 14.25
C LEU A 388 -19.62 8.21 13.59
N CYS A 389 -19.42 9.28 14.34
CA CYS A 389 -18.76 10.49 13.86
C CYS A 389 -17.33 10.25 13.31
N GLN A 390 -16.62 9.22 13.80
CA GLN A 390 -15.29 8.86 13.31
C GLN A 390 -15.35 8.19 11.94
N SER A 391 -16.42 7.46 11.61
CA SER A 391 -16.54 6.78 10.31
C SER A 391 -16.78 7.74 9.14
N LYS A 392 -17.22 8.97 9.42
CA LYS A 392 -17.42 10.05 8.45
C LYS A 392 -16.34 11.13 8.52
N CYS A 393 -15.26 10.91 9.29
CA CYS A 393 -14.20 11.89 9.44
C CYS A 393 -13.49 12.16 8.09
N SER A 394 -13.43 13.42 7.68
CA SER A 394 -12.79 13.83 6.42
C SER A 394 -11.30 13.48 6.36
N ARG A 395 -10.65 13.34 7.52
CA ARG A 395 -9.24 12.97 7.64
C ARG A 395 -8.92 11.55 7.14
N ILE A 396 -9.92 10.66 7.07
CA ILE A 396 -9.78 9.31 6.47
C ILE A 396 -9.29 9.37 5.02
N ASN A 397 -9.55 10.46 4.31
CA ASN A 397 -9.07 10.64 2.93
C ASN A 397 -7.56 10.88 2.85
N TYR A 398 -6.90 11.20 3.95
CA TYR A 398 -5.46 11.46 4.02
C TYR A 398 -4.73 10.34 4.76
N ASP A 399 -5.14 10.04 5.99
CA ASP A 399 -4.52 9.03 6.84
C ASP A 399 -5.58 8.24 7.64
N ASN A 400 -5.82 8.61 8.90
CA ASN A 400 -6.73 7.95 9.83
C ASN A 400 -7.76 8.95 10.35
N ASN A 401 -8.90 8.44 10.84
CA ASN A 401 -9.85 9.28 11.54
C ASN A 401 -9.20 9.93 12.79
N ILE A 402 -9.70 11.10 13.15
CA ILE A 402 -9.39 11.70 14.44
C ILE A 402 -10.04 10.81 15.51
N GLN A 403 -9.30 10.53 16.60
CA GLN A 403 -9.79 9.80 17.76
C GLN A 403 -10.73 10.67 18.61
N ILE A 404 -11.84 11.09 18.00
CA ILE A 404 -12.85 12.01 18.55
C ILE A 404 -13.34 11.54 19.92
N ARG A 405 -13.58 10.24 20.10
CA ARG A 405 -14.04 9.69 21.39
C ARG A 405 -12.98 9.79 22.47
N GLU A 406 -11.73 9.45 22.14
CA GLU A 406 -10.62 9.48 23.10
C GLU A 406 -10.27 10.91 23.51
N VAL A 407 -10.32 11.86 22.57
CA VAL A 407 -10.16 13.28 22.89
C VAL A 407 -11.30 13.76 23.81
N LYS A 408 -12.56 13.39 23.53
CA LYS A 408 -13.68 13.70 24.43
C LYS A 408 -13.48 13.14 25.83
N ARG A 409 -13.01 11.89 25.94
CA ARG A 409 -12.72 11.25 27.23
C ARG A 409 -11.64 12.03 27.98
N PHE A 410 -10.53 12.34 27.33
CA PHE A 410 -9.45 13.14 27.90
C PHE A 410 -9.95 14.50 28.45
N ILE A 411 -10.75 15.23 27.65
CA ILE A 411 -11.33 16.52 28.08
C ILE A 411 -12.28 16.32 29.27
N ALA A 412 -13.08 15.26 29.28
CA ALA A 412 -14.01 14.97 30.36
C ALA A 412 -13.30 14.62 31.68
N ASP A 413 -12.19 13.89 31.61
CA ASP A 413 -11.35 13.56 32.77
C ASP A 413 -10.69 14.83 33.34
N TYR A 414 -10.34 15.80 32.49
CA TYR A 414 -9.81 17.11 32.90
C TYR A 414 -10.88 18.04 33.51
N GLY A 415 -12.08 18.06 32.90
CA GLY A 415 -13.14 19.03 33.19
C GLY A 415 -14.04 18.71 34.38
N ASN A 416 -13.75 17.69 35.19
CA ASN A 416 -14.61 17.23 36.28
C ASN A 416 -14.63 18.14 37.52
N ASN A 417 -14.84 19.45 37.31
CA ASN A 417 -14.92 20.48 38.33
C ASN A 417 -16.31 21.15 38.30
N GLU A 418 -16.95 21.35 39.46
CA GLU A 418 -18.33 21.84 39.55
C GLU A 418 -18.51 23.28 39.01
N ASN A 419 -17.42 24.02 38.83
CA ASN A 419 -17.42 25.44 38.42
C ASN A 419 -17.93 25.73 36.99
N PHE A 420 -18.12 24.71 36.15
CA PHE A 420 -18.59 24.88 34.76
C PHE A 420 -20.10 25.05 34.64
N LEU A 421 -20.87 24.75 35.69
CA LEU A 421 -22.34 24.77 35.64
C LEU A 421 -22.87 26.10 36.18
N LYS A 422 -23.30 26.98 35.27
CA LYS A 422 -23.92 28.27 35.61
C LYS A 422 -25.38 28.28 35.15
N PRO A 423 -26.32 27.75 35.96
CA PRO A 423 -27.72 27.77 35.61
C PRO A 423 -28.27 29.19 35.61
N LYS A 424 -29.28 29.44 34.78
CA LYS A 424 -30.05 30.69 34.82
C LYS A 424 -30.78 30.85 36.17
N PRO A 425 -31.15 32.09 36.55
CA PRO A 425 -31.95 32.34 37.74
C PRO A 425 -33.24 31.52 37.73
N ASN A 426 -33.72 31.16 38.92
CA ASN A 426 -34.96 30.40 39.06
C ASN A 426 -36.13 31.15 38.42
N ASN A 427 -36.86 30.49 37.52
CA ASN A 427 -38.01 31.06 36.82
C ASN A 427 -39.36 30.82 37.54
N GLY A 428 -39.34 30.14 38.70
CA GLY A 428 -40.51 29.84 39.52
C GLY A 428 -41.34 28.63 39.06
N LEU A 429 -40.95 27.96 37.95
CA LEU A 429 -41.66 26.81 37.40
C LEU A 429 -41.03 25.49 37.86
N LYS A 430 -41.88 24.52 38.20
CA LYS A 430 -41.48 23.20 38.69
C LYS A 430 -41.73 22.11 37.66
N VAL A 431 -40.77 21.21 37.46
CA VAL A 431 -40.87 20.07 36.56
C VAL A 431 -40.54 18.78 37.31
N SER A 432 -41.35 17.75 37.10
CA SER A 432 -41.09 16.39 37.63
C SER A 432 -40.74 15.44 36.49
N ILE A 433 -39.67 14.67 36.66
CA ILE A 433 -39.16 13.71 35.67
C ILE A 433 -39.19 12.32 36.31
N ILE A 434 -39.77 11.35 35.61
CA ILE A 434 -39.82 9.96 36.05
C ILE A 434 -38.70 9.18 35.34
N GLY A 435 -37.82 8.57 36.13
CA GLY A 435 -36.65 7.80 35.71
C GLY A 435 -35.35 8.62 35.71
N ALA A 436 -34.36 8.16 36.45
CA ALA A 436 -33.00 8.72 36.51
C ALA A 436 -32.03 8.00 35.54
N GLY A 437 -32.53 7.56 34.38
CA GLY A 437 -31.69 7.09 33.27
C GLY A 437 -31.09 8.25 32.44
N PRO A 438 -30.28 7.94 31.41
CA PRO A 438 -29.64 8.98 30.58
C PRO A 438 -30.62 10.01 30.00
N SER A 439 -31.78 9.57 29.50
CA SER A 439 -32.79 10.49 28.95
C SER A 439 -33.38 11.43 30.01
N GLY A 440 -33.74 10.89 31.18
CA GLY A 440 -34.33 11.67 32.27
C GLY A 440 -33.34 12.66 32.87
N LEU A 441 -32.10 12.22 33.11
CA LEU A 441 -31.03 13.08 33.63
C LEU A 441 -30.57 14.12 32.60
N ALA A 442 -30.55 13.81 31.30
CA ALA A 442 -30.27 14.80 30.26
C ALA A 442 -31.35 15.90 30.23
N CYS A 443 -32.63 15.50 30.29
CA CYS A 443 -33.74 16.45 30.38
C CYS A 443 -33.62 17.33 31.64
N ALA A 444 -33.33 16.71 32.79
CA ALA A 444 -33.15 17.40 34.05
C ALA A 444 -32.01 18.43 33.99
N TYR A 445 -30.88 18.05 33.40
CA TYR A 445 -29.72 18.92 33.21
C TYR A 445 -30.08 20.18 32.43
N PHE A 446 -30.68 20.04 31.24
CA PHE A 446 -30.99 21.20 30.40
C PHE A 446 -32.09 22.08 31.00
N LEU A 447 -33.12 21.50 31.63
CA LEU A 447 -34.15 22.25 32.34
C LEU A 447 -33.56 23.02 33.54
N ARG A 448 -32.68 22.38 34.32
CA ARG A 448 -32.02 23.04 35.44
C ARG A 448 -31.14 24.19 34.96
N MET A 449 -30.39 24.02 33.88
CA MET A 449 -29.59 25.07 33.25
C MET A 449 -30.44 26.24 32.73
N ALA A 450 -31.66 25.96 32.29
CA ALA A 450 -32.63 26.97 31.87
C ALA A 450 -33.34 27.70 33.03
N GLY A 451 -33.14 27.29 34.28
CA GLY A 451 -33.66 27.96 35.47
C GLY A 451 -34.92 27.33 36.08
N PHE A 452 -35.32 26.13 35.64
CA PHE A 452 -36.46 25.41 36.25
C PHE A 452 -36.03 24.71 37.55
N GLU A 453 -36.97 24.57 38.49
CA GLU A 453 -36.84 23.66 39.63
C GLU A 453 -37.23 22.24 39.17
N VAL A 454 -36.29 21.30 39.19
CA VAL A 454 -36.49 19.95 38.65
C VAL A 454 -36.38 18.91 39.75
N ASN A 455 -37.40 18.05 39.85
CA ASN A 455 -37.40 16.88 40.71
C ASN A 455 -37.35 15.60 39.85
N VAL A 456 -36.40 14.71 40.13
CA VAL A 456 -36.26 13.43 39.42
C VAL A 456 -36.66 12.30 40.37
N PHE A 457 -37.54 11.43 39.92
CA PHE A 457 -38.05 10.28 40.68
C PHE A 457 -37.54 8.99 40.05
N GLU A 458 -36.81 8.18 40.81
CA GLU A 458 -36.24 6.90 40.36
C GLU A 458 -36.79 5.76 41.22
N THR A 459 -37.08 4.62 40.59
CA THR A 459 -37.58 3.42 41.28
C THR A 459 -36.45 2.63 41.95
N LYS A 460 -35.24 2.66 41.36
CA LYS A 460 -34.05 1.99 41.88
C LYS A 460 -33.34 2.81 42.96
N ASN A 461 -32.48 2.15 43.74
CA ASN A 461 -31.64 2.80 44.74
C ASN A 461 -30.44 3.56 44.15
N ILE A 462 -30.21 3.46 42.84
CA ILE A 462 -29.10 4.11 42.13
C ILE A 462 -29.61 4.88 40.91
N ALA A 463 -29.04 6.06 40.67
CA ALA A 463 -29.26 6.84 39.45
C ALA A 463 -28.28 6.42 38.34
N GLY A 464 -28.62 6.73 37.08
CA GLY A 464 -27.81 6.44 35.89
C GLY A 464 -28.43 5.41 34.94
N GLY A 465 -29.51 4.74 35.36
CA GLY A 465 -30.21 3.74 34.54
C GLY A 465 -29.26 2.63 34.06
N MET A 466 -29.37 2.23 32.79
CA MET A 466 -28.51 1.18 32.22
C MET A 466 -27.01 1.48 32.29
N VAL A 467 -26.61 2.76 32.29
CA VAL A 467 -25.19 3.14 32.37
C VAL A 467 -24.59 2.73 33.71
N ALA A 468 -25.36 2.81 34.79
CA ALA A 468 -24.91 2.42 36.13
C ALA A 468 -25.16 0.93 36.44
N ASP A 469 -26.11 0.29 35.75
CA ASP A 469 -26.63 -1.03 36.13
C ASP A 469 -26.20 -2.17 35.19
N ALA A 470 -25.98 -1.90 33.90
CA ALA A 470 -25.78 -2.94 32.89
C ALA A 470 -24.43 -2.84 32.14
N ILE A 471 -23.81 -1.66 32.11
CA ILE A 471 -22.52 -1.46 31.45
C ILE A 471 -21.40 -1.84 32.44
N PRO A 472 -20.48 -2.76 32.07
CA PRO A 472 -19.35 -3.11 32.93
C PRO A 472 -18.43 -1.92 33.22
N ALA A 473 -17.86 -1.93 34.43
CA ALA A 473 -16.91 -0.92 34.91
C ALA A 473 -15.56 -0.98 34.19
#